data_AF-A0A7C1GMQ7-F1
#
_entry.id   AF-A0A7C1GMQ7-F1
#
_cell.length_a   1.000
_cell.length_b   1.000
_cell.length_c   1.000
_cell.angle_alpha   90.00
_cell.angle_beta   90.00
_cell.angle_gamma   90.00
#
_symmetry.space_group_name_H-M   'P 1'
#
loop_
_entity.id
_entity.type
_entity.pdbx_description
1 polymer ?
#
loop_
_entity_poly.entity_id
_entity_poly.type
_entity_poly.pdbx_seq_one_letter_code
_entity_poly.pdbx_strand_id
1 'polypeptide(L)'
;MSRSVAKTIIMVTGLPGSGKTVFSKVAETMGFLVFRMGDVLREYAVEKGLDTTDETLGRLSLELRERYGRAVIAERTFEKIMGTNADIVVVEGLRNVEELFFFREKAQNTVLVAIHASPNTRYARLRERGRSDDPSRWEDFLTRDQRELNLGLGTVIALSDIILINDGKTIETFMDECRVILRKLLARSQGLST
;
A
#
# COMPACT_ATOMS: atom_id res chain seq x y z
N MET A 1 28.95 -0.99 7.52
CA MET A 1 28.30 0.31 7.20
C MET A 1 27.61 0.19 5.85
N SER A 2 26.33 -0.17 5.84
CA SER A 2 25.56 -0.28 4.61
C SER A 2 25.22 1.13 4.12
N ARG A 3 25.60 1.48 2.89
CA ARG A 3 25.25 2.77 2.28
C ARG A 3 23.73 2.87 2.25
N SER A 4 23.15 3.83 2.97
CA SER A 4 21.80 4.31 2.67
C SER A 4 21.82 4.78 1.22
N VAL A 5 21.18 4.03 0.32
CA VAL A 5 20.92 4.57 -1.02
C VAL A 5 19.85 5.63 -0.81
N ALA A 6 20.17 6.87 -1.19
CA ALA A 6 19.31 8.03 -1.06
C ALA A 6 18.04 7.85 -1.90
N LYS A 7 17.04 7.16 -1.35
CA LYS A 7 15.76 6.90 -2.02
C LYS A 7 14.63 7.66 -1.35
N THR A 8 13.74 8.20 -2.18
CA THR A 8 12.43 8.71 -1.76
C THR A 8 11.40 7.59 -1.91
N ILE A 9 10.68 7.27 -0.82
CA ILE A 9 9.62 6.26 -0.84
C ILE A 9 8.26 6.92 -0.64
N ILE A 10 7.41 6.83 -1.66
CA ILE A 10 5.99 7.21 -1.56
C ILE A 10 5.22 5.97 -1.07
N MET A 11 4.84 5.98 0.19
CA MET A 11 4.07 4.91 0.81
C MET A 11 2.58 5.17 0.60
N VAL A 12 1.83 4.15 0.19
CA VAL A 12 0.40 4.26 -0.10
C VAL A 12 -0.35 3.24 0.74
N THR A 13 -1.35 3.73 1.46
CA THR A 13 -2.19 2.90 2.34
C THR A 13 -3.68 3.19 2.13
N GLY A 14 -4.53 2.33 2.67
CA GLY A 14 -5.99 2.49 2.63
C GLY A 14 -6.72 1.17 2.73
N LEU A 15 -7.93 1.22 3.27
CA LEU A 15 -8.79 0.04 3.42
C LEU A 15 -9.10 -0.64 2.07
N PRO A 16 -9.46 -1.94 2.05
CA PRO A 16 -9.93 -2.64 0.85
C PRO A 16 -11.05 -1.85 0.15
N GLY A 17 -10.96 -1.75 -1.18
CA GLY A 17 -11.93 -0.98 -1.99
C GLY A 17 -11.72 0.54 -2.02
N SER A 18 -10.74 1.10 -1.29
CA SER A 18 -10.54 2.56 -1.23
C SER A 18 -10.03 3.18 -2.54
N GLY A 19 -9.40 2.39 -3.41
CA GLY A 19 -8.77 2.88 -4.64
C GLY A 19 -7.26 3.08 -4.57
N LYS A 20 -6.57 2.62 -3.51
CA LYS A 20 -5.10 2.61 -3.43
C LYS A 20 -4.40 1.98 -4.64
N THR A 21 -4.99 0.94 -5.23
CA THR A 21 -4.45 0.31 -6.44
C THR A 21 -4.66 1.18 -7.70
N VAL A 22 -5.64 2.08 -7.71
CA VAL A 22 -5.77 3.08 -8.79
C VAL A 22 -4.62 4.09 -8.69
N PHE A 23 -4.31 4.57 -7.48
CA PHE A 23 -3.16 5.45 -7.25
C PHE A 23 -1.85 4.80 -7.74
N SER A 24 -1.61 3.53 -7.37
CA SER A 24 -0.39 2.83 -7.79
C SER A 24 -0.33 2.59 -9.29
N LYS A 25 -1.45 2.25 -9.94
CA LYS A 25 -1.53 2.17 -11.41
C LYS A 25 -1.22 3.50 -12.09
N VAL A 26 -1.74 4.62 -11.56
CA VAL A 26 -1.41 5.95 -12.09
C VAL A 26 0.09 6.21 -11.95
N ALA A 27 0.70 5.84 -10.83
CA ALA A 27 2.14 5.96 -10.65
C ALA A 27 2.93 5.11 -11.67
N GLU A 28 2.51 3.87 -11.94
CA GLU A 28 3.12 3.04 -13.00
C GLU A 28 3.06 3.74 -14.36
N THR A 29 1.90 4.32 -14.73
CA THR A 29 1.76 5.06 -16.00
C THR A 29 2.63 6.32 -16.08
N MET A 30 3.09 6.83 -14.92
CA MET A 30 4.00 7.97 -14.83
C MET A 30 5.48 7.54 -14.73
N GLY A 31 5.78 6.24 -14.82
CA GLY A 31 7.14 5.71 -14.81
C GLY A 31 7.72 5.40 -13.43
N PHE A 32 6.91 5.45 -12.36
CA PHE A 32 7.37 5.02 -11.04
C PHE A 32 7.47 3.49 -10.97
N LEU A 33 8.52 2.99 -10.32
CA LEU A 33 8.54 1.59 -9.87
C LEU A 33 7.62 1.43 -8.67
N VAL A 34 6.70 0.48 -8.76
CA VAL A 34 5.73 0.17 -7.71
C VAL A 34 6.03 -1.18 -7.08
N PHE A 35 6.16 -1.19 -5.76
CA PHE A 35 6.32 -2.40 -4.96
C PHE A 35 5.07 -2.60 -4.13
N ARG A 36 4.38 -3.73 -4.32
CA ARG A 36 3.19 -4.05 -3.53
C ARG A 36 3.59 -5.01 -2.42
N MET A 37 3.37 -4.63 -1.18
CA MET A 37 3.73 -5.46 -0.02
C MET A 37 3.00 -6.82 -0.04
N GLY A 38 1.80 -6.87 -0.64
CA GLY A 38 1.07 -8.12 -0.86
C GLY A 38 1.74 -9.09 -1.85
N ASP A 39 2.59 -8.61 -2.76
CA ASP A 39 3.33 -9.48 -3.69
C ASP A 39 4.37 -10.32 -2.93
N VAL A 40 5.02 -9.75 -1.91
CA VAL A 40 5.93 -10.49 -1.03
C VAL A 40 5.23 -11.69 -0.38
N LEU A 41 3.98 -11.53 0.06
CA LEU A 41 3.19 -12.61 0.63
C LEU A 41 2.80 -13.66 -0.42
N ARG A 42 2.39 -13.22 -1.62
CA ARG A 42 2.03 -14.12 -2.72
C ARG A 42 3.20 -14.97 -3.18
N GLU A 43 4.35 -14.36 -3.38
CA GLU A 43 5.58 -15.06 -3.77
C GLU A 43 5.97 -16.08 -2.70
N TYR A 44 5.92 -15.69 -1.41
CA TYR A 44 6.19 -16.62 -0.31
C TYR A 44 5.20 -17.79 -0.27
N ALA A 45 3.91 -17.54 -0.52
CA ALA A 45 2.90 -18.61 -0.59
C ALA A 45 3.21 -19.60 -1.72
N VAL A 46 3.55 -19.10 -2.91
CA VAL A 46 3.93 -19.92 -4.07
C VAL A 46 5.19 -20.73 -3.80
N GLU A 47 6.22 -20.14 -3.17
CA GLU A 47 7.44 -20.85 -2.75
C GLU A 47 7.16 -22.00 -1.77
N LYS A 48 6.09 -21.89 -0.98
CA LYS A 48 5.63 -22.92 -0.03
C LYS A 48 4.62 -23.91 -0.63
N GLY A 49 4.29 -23.77 -1.91
CA GLY A 49 3.27 -24.61 -2.56
C GLY A 49 1.86 -24.39 -2.01
N LEU A 50 1.59 -23.22 -1.44
CA LEU A 50 0.29 -22.83 -0.90
C LEU A 50 -0.53 -22.09 -1.96
N ASP A 51 -1.86 -22.10 -1.82
CA ASP A 51 -2.72 -21.25 -2.62
C ASP A 51 -2.53 -19.75 -2.26
N THR A 52 -2.98 -18.87 -3.15
CA THR A 52 -2.90 -17.41 -2.96
C THR A 52 -4.25 -16.81 -2.60
N THR A 53 -5.11 -17.59 -1.93
CA THR A 53 -6.40 -17.09 -1.43
C THR A 53 -6.20 -16.05 -0.34
N ASP A 54 -7.17 -15.15 -0.17
CA ASP A 54 -7.10 -14.09 0.84
C ASP A 54 -6.98 -14.64 2.27
N GLU A 55 -7.61 -15.79 2.54
CA GLU A 55 -7.48 -16.49 3.82
C GLU A 55 -6.04 -16.98 4.04
N THR A 56 -5.46 -17.66 3.05
CA THR A 56 -4.07 -18.15 3.13
C THR A 56 -3.08 -16.99 3.27
N LEU A 57 -3.22 -15.95 2.44
CA LEU A 57 -2.35 -14.77 2.53
C LEU A 57 -2.53 -14.03 3.86
N GLY A 58 -3.76 -13.93 4.37
CA GLY A 58 -4.06 -13.36 5.68
C GLY A 58 -3.40 -14.12 6.83
N ARG A 59 -3.49 -15.46 6.80
CA ARG A 59 -2.82 -16.33 7.78
C ARG A 59 -1.30 -16.22 7.71
N LEU A 60 -0.72 -16.32 6.52
CA LEU A 60 0.73 -16.17 6.31
C LEU A 60 1.25 -14.81 6.78
N SER A 61 0.47 -13.75 6.52
CA SER A 61 0.75 -12.39 6.96
C SER A 61 0.88 -12.30 8.49
N LEU A 62 0.03 -12.99 9.24
CA LEU A 62 0.11 -13.06 10.71
C LEU A 62 1.32 -13.89 11.16
N GLU A 63 1.46 -15.11 10.64
CA GLU A 63 2.54 -16.04 10.99
C GLU A 63 3.93 -15.43 10.79
N LEU A 64 4.14 -14.73 9.67
CA LEU A 64 5.41 -14.07 9.40
C LEU A 64 5.70 -12.96 10.41
N ARG A 65 4.67 -12.18 10.81
CA ARG A 65 4.85 -11.10 11.79
C ARG A 65 5.10 -11.62 13.20
N GLU A 66 4.46 -12.73 13.58
CA GLU A 66 4.72 -13.40 14.86
C GLU A 66 6.14 -13.94 14.92
N ARG A 67 6.61 -14.56 13.83
CA ARG A 67 7.91 -15.23 13.80
C ARG A 67 9.09 -14.29 13.61
N TYR A 68 8.95 -13.29 12.75
CA TYR A 68 10.06 -12.44 12.28
C TYR A 68 9.90 -10.97 12.67
N GLY A 69 8.80 -10.60 13.33
CA GLY A 69 8.53 -9.23 13.74
C GLY A 69 7.56 -8.51 12.81
N ARG A 70 6.90 -7.48 13.35
CA ARG A 70 5.77 -6.79 12.70
C ARG A 70 6.15 -6.01 11.43
N ALA A 71 7.43 -5.71 11.23
CA ALA A 71 7.99 -5.02 10.07
C ALA A 71 8.51 -5.96 8.96
N VAL A 72 8.50 -7.29 9.14
CA VAL A 72 9.13 -8.26 8.22
C VAL A 72 8.74 -8.09 6.75
N ILE A 73 7.49 -7.72 6.48
CA ILE A 73 7.02 -7.54 5.10
C ILE A 73 7.62 -6.25 4.50
N ALA A 74 7.75 -5.18 5.28
CA ALA A 74 8.43 -3.96 4.86
C ALA A 74 9.93 -4.20 4.63
N GLU A 75 10.59 -4.97 5.50
CA GLU A 75 11.99 -5.38 5.36
C GLU A 75 12.25 -6.08 4.03
N ARG A 76 11.48 -7.14 3.74
CA ARG A 76 11.59 -7.88 2.47
C ARG A 76 11.25 -7.02 1.25
N THR A 77 10.28 -6.12 1.38
CA THR A 77 9.93 -5.17 0.32
C THR A 77 11.10 -4.21 0.06
N PHE A 78 11.77 -3.75 1.11
CA PHE A 78 12.89 -2.84 1.02
C PHE A 78 14.13 -3.48 0.40
N GLU A 79 14.42 -4.75 0.68
CA GLU A 79 15.48 -5.50 -0.01
C GLU A 79 15.31 -5.46 -1.53
N LYS A 80 14.08 -5.65 -2.02
CA LYS A 80 13.77 -5.55 -3.46
C LYS A 80 13.95 -4.14 -4.00
N ILE A 81 13.52 -3.13 -3.26
CA ILE A 81 13.70 -1.71 -3.63
C ILE A 81 15.19 -1.39 -3.81
N MET A 82 16.03 -1.87 -2.89
CA MET A 82 17.48 -1.64 -2.91
C MET A 82 18.18 -2.33 -4.08
N GLY A 83 17.59 -3.38 -4.65
CA GLY A 83 18.04 -4.02 -5.88
C GLY A 83 17.81 -3.19 -7.16
N THR A 84 17.17 -2.03 -7.07
CA THR A 84 16.87 -1.17 -8.22
C THR A 84 17.66 0.14 -8.22
N ASN A 85 17.87 0.69 -9.42
CA ASN A 85 18.49 2.01 -9.61
C ASN A 85 17.50 3.19 -9.53
N ALA A 86 16.25 2.96 -9.12
CA ALA A 86 15.26 4.03 -9.04
C ALA A 86 15.46 4.88 -7.78
N ASP A 87 15.58 6.20 -7.94
CA ASP A 87 15.72 7.16 -6.82
C ASP A 87 14.39 7.41 -6.09
N ILE A 88 13.27 7.24 -6.80
CA ILE A 88 11.93 7.36 -6.24
C ILE A 88 11.09 6.13 -6.58
N VAL A 89 10.44 5.58 -5.57
CA VAL A 89 9.59 4.38 -5.71
C VAL A 89 8.29 4.57 -4.95
N VAL A 90 7.28 3.79 -5.34
CA VAL A 90 6.00 3.72 -4.62
C VAL A 90 5.89 2.37 -3.92
N VAL A 91 5.48 2.38 -2.67
CA VAL A 91 5.19 1.17 -1.89
C VAL A 91 3.71 1.15 -1.55
N GLU A 92 2.98 0.16 -2.07
CA GLU A 92 1.54 -0.01 -1.79
C GLU A 92 1.32 -1.08 -0.72
N GLY A 93 0.49 -0.77 0.27
CA GLY A 93 -0.11 -1.76 1.15
C GLY A 93 0.47 -1.87 2.54
N LEU A 94 0.98 -0.76 3.11
CA LEU A 94 1.34 -0.70 4.53
C LEU A 94 0.12 -0.98 5.40
N ARG A 95 0.32 -1.78 6.45
CA ARG A 95 -0.73 -2.28 7.36
C ARG A 95 -0.51 -1.93 8.82
N ASN A 96 0.70 -1.60 9.24
CA ASN A 96 0.98 -1.24 10.63
C ASN A 96 2.05 -0.15 10.79
N VAL A 97 2.18 0.37 12.01
CA VAL A 97 3.11 1.47 12.31
C VAL A 97 4.56 1.03 12.27
N GLU A 98 4.85 -0.24 12.56
CA GLU A 98 6.20 -0.78 12.51
C GLU A 98 6.75 -0.78 11.07
N GLU A 99 5.92 -1.11 10.08
CA GLU A 99 6.25 -0.99 8.66
C GLU A 99 6.48 0.47 8.24
N LEU A 100 5.63 1.39 8.71
CA LEU A 100 5.79 2.83 8.46
C LEU A 100 7.11 3.35 9.02
N PHE A 101 7.41 3.04 10.29
CA PHE A 101 8.62 3.52 10.93
C PHE A 101 9.87 2.86 10.36
N PHE A 102 9.79 1.59 9.95
CA PHE A 102 10.87 0.94 9.23
C PHE A 102 11.25 1.71 7.96
N PHE A 103 10.27 2.05 7.10
CA PHE A 103 10.58 2.83 5.89
C PHE A 103 11.09 4.24 6.22
N ARG A 104 10.51 4.91 7.22
CA ARG A 104 10.97 6.24 7.69
C ARG A 104 12.42 6.21 8.21
N GLU A 105 12.85 5.11 8.82
CA GLU A 105 14.22 4.95 9.31
C GLU A 105 15.21 4.64 8.17
N LYS A 106 14.80 3.83 7.18
CA LYS A 106 15.72 3.32 6.15
C LYS A 106 15.83 4.19 4.91
N ALA A 107 14.77 4.91 4.53
CA ALA A 107 14.77 5.77 3.36
C ALA A 107 15.28 7.18 3.70
N GLN A 108 15.78 7.90 2.70
CA GLN A 108 16.21 9.28 2.90
C GLN A 108 14.99 10.20 3.11
N ASN A 109 13.95 9.99 2.31
CA ASN A 109 12.71 10.72 2.39
C ASN A 109 11.55 9.74 2.26
N THR A 110 10.47 10.00 3.00
CA THR A 110 9.23 9.24 2.87
C THR A 110 8.03 10.16 2.86
N VAL A 111 6.98 9.75 2.15
CA VAL A 111 5.68 10.40 2.20
C VAL A 111 4.61 9.32 2.26
N LEU A 112 3.75 9.38 3.27
CA LEU A 112 2.61 8.50 3.44
C LEU A 112 1.34 9.14 2.87
N VAL A 113 0.79 8.51 1.83
CA VAL A 113 -0.47 8.88 1.20
C VAL A 113 -1.54 7.86 1.59
N ALA A 114 -2.55 8.28 2.34
CA ALA A 114 -3.72 7.45 2.64
C ALA A 114 -4.83 7.71 1.62
N ILE A 115 -5.35 6.64 1.03
CA ILE A 115 -6.53 6.71 0.16
C ILE A 115 -7.76 6.28 0.97
N HIS A 116 -8.69 7.21 1.13
CA HIS A 116 -9.91 7.03 1.90
C HIS A 116 -11.16 6.97 1.00
N ALA A 117 -12.12 6.12 1.35
CA ALA A 117 -13.46 6.10 0.80
C ALA A 117 -14.43 5.54 1.86
N SER A 118 -15.69 5.98 1.86
CA SER A 118 -16.68 5.47 2.81
C SER A 118 -16.90 3.97 2.69
N PRO A 119 -17.34 3.29 3.77
CA PRO A 119 -17.67 1.87 3.73
C PRO A 119 -18.64 1.48 2.61
N ASN A 120 -19.69 2.27 2.39
CA ASN A 120 -20.68 2.02 1.34
C ASN A 120 -20.05 2.04 -0.06
N THR A 121 -19.24 3.06 -0.36
CA THR A 121 -18.53 3.17 -1.64
C THR A 121 -17.53 2.02 -1.84
N ARG A 122 -16.80 1.63 -0.79
CA ARG A 122 -15.85 0.51 -0.86
C ARG A 122 -16.55 -0.82 -1.09
N TYR A 123 -17.65 -1.07 -0.39
CA TYR A 123 -18.44 -2.29 -0.56
C TYR A 123 -19.00 -2.42 -1.98
N ALA A 124 -19.61 -1.35 -2.52
CA ALA A 124 -20.14 -1.33 -3.88
C ALA A 124 -19.05 -1.67 -4.92
N ARG A 125 -17.87 -1.06 -4.79
CA ARG A 125 -16.73 -1.33 -5.69
C ARG A 125 -16.22 -2.76 -5.61
N LEU A 126 -16.11 -3.32 -4.40
CA LEU A 126 -15.64 -4.69 -4.22
C LEU A 126 -16.65 -5.70 -4.79
N ARG A 127 -17.94 -5.45 -4.58
CA ARG A 127 -19.05 -6.22 -5.16
C ARG A 127 -19.01 -6.26 -6.69
N GLU A 128 -18.69 -5.14 -7.34
CA GLU A 128 -18.61 -5.04 -8.80
C GLU A 128 -17.32 -5.65 -9.37
N ARG A 129 -16.22 -5.58 -8.63
CA ARG A 129 -14.90 -6.05 -9.07
C ARG A 129 -14.85 -7.56 -9.26
N GLY A 130 -15.55 -8.32 -8.41
CA GLY A 130 -15.78 -9.75 -8.61
C GLY A 130 -14.53 -10.64 -8.56
N ARG A 131 -13.48 -10.25 -7.82
CA ARG A 131 -12.38 -11.18 -7.54
C ARG A 131 -12.86 -12.30 -6.63
N SER A 132 -12.16 -13.43 -6.65
CA SER A 132 -12.44 -14.57 -5.76
C SER A 132 -12.40 -14.19 -4.28
N ASP A 133 -11.67 -13.14 -3.91
CA ASP A 133 -11.56 -12.60 -2.56
C ASP A 133 -12.54 -11.46 -2.22
N ASP A 134 -13.37 -11.02 -3.17
CA ASP A 134 -14.28 -9.90 -2.93
C ASP A 134 -15.49 -10.32 -2.09
N PRO A 135 -15.86 -9.53 -1.05
CA PRO A 135 -16.98 -9.85 -0.18
C PRO A 135 -18.30 -9.87 -0.97
N SER A 136 -19.00 -11.00 -0.90
CA SER A 136 -20.32 -11.17 -1.49
C SER A 136 -21.44 -10.59 -0.62
N ARG A 137 -21.21 -10.57 0.70
CA ARG A 137 -22.12 -10.06 1.73
C ARG A 137 -21.49 -8.90 2.51
N TRP A 138 -22.35 -8.08 3.11
CA TRP A 138 -21.93 -6.93 3.90
C TRP A 138 -21.12 -7.36 5.14
N GLU A 139 -21.50 -8.48 5.76
CA GLU A 139 -20.81 -9.04 6.93
C GLU A 139 -19.38 -9.49 6.58
N ASP A 140 -19.18 -10.08 5.41
CA ASP A 140 -17.86 -10.49 4.92
C ASP A 140 -16.96 -9.26 4.71
N PHE A 141 -17.56 -8.18 4.20
CA PHE A 141 -16.89 -6.89 4.00
C PHE A 141 -16.44 -6.28 5.34
N LEU A 142 -17.33 -6.20 6.33
CA LEU A 142 -16.99 -5.70 7.66
C LEU A 142 -15.92 -6.56 8.34
N THR A 143 -16.01 -7.89 8.20
CA THR A 143 -14.99 -8.81 8.72
C THR A 143 -13.63 -8.57 8.06
N ARG A 144 -13.60 -8.30 6.76
CA ARG A 144 -12.38 -7.93 6.04
C ARG A 144 -11.80 -6.61 6.54
N ASP A 145 -12.62 -5.58 6.71
CA ASP A 145 -12.18 -4.30 7.27
C ASP A 145 -11.62 -4.45 8.69
N GLN A 146 -12.31 -5.19 9.55
CA GLN A 146 -11.86 -5.40 10.93
C GLN A 146 -10.51 -6.11 10.99
N ARG A 147 -10.26 -7.08 10.11
CA ARG A 147 -8.94 -7.74 10.01
C ARG A 147 -7.83 -6.74 9.68
N GLU A 148 -8.06 -5.84 8.74
CA GLU A 148 -7.09 -4.79 8.39
C GLU A 148 -6.88 -3.79 9.53
N LEU A 149 -7.95 -3.38 10.21
CA LEU A 149 -7.88 -2.48 11.35
C LEU A 149 -7.11 -3.11 12.53
N ASN A 150 -7.35 -4.39 12.81
CA ASN A 150 -6.65 -5.15 13.86
C ASN A 150 -5.14 -5.28 13.60
N LEU A 151 -4.70 -5.22 12.34
CA LEU A 151 -3.28 -5.17 12.02
C LEU A 151 -2.62 -3.83 12.41
N GLY A 152 -3.41 -2.77 12.53
CA GLY A 152 -2.95 -1.41 12.86
C GLY A 152 -3.16 -0.39 11.74
N LEU A 153 -3.90 -0.74 10.68
CA LEU A 153 -4.05 0.10 9.49
C LEU A 153 -4.69 1.46 9.81
N GLY A 154 -5.62 1.49 10.76
CA GLY A 154 -6.25 2.73 11.20
C GLY A 154 -5.24 3.76 11.73
N THR A 155 -4.24 3.30 12.49
CA THR A 155 -3.17 4.17 13.00
C THR A 155 -2.27 4.65 11.86
N VAL A 156 -1.96 3.80 10.88
CA VAL A 156 -1.17 4.21 9.70
C VAL A 156 -1.90 5.31 8.92
N ILE A 157 -3.21 5.14 8.68
CA ILE A 157 -4.03 6.17 8.02
C ILE A 157 -4.01 7.48 8.83
N ALA A 158 -4.16 7.41 10.15
CA ALA A 158 -4.15 8.58 11.02
C ALA A 158 -2.81 9.34 11.02
N LEU A 159 -1.70 8.66 10.76
CA LEU A 159 -0.35 9.25 10.70
C LEU A 159 0.09 9.65 9.28
N SER A 160 -0.82 9.61 8.30
CA SER A 160 -0.51 9.95 6.91
C SER A 160 -0.20 11.43 6.73
N ASP A 161 0.73 11.70 5.80
CA ASP A 161 1.12 13.07 5.44
C ASP A 161 0.11 13.71 4.47
N ILE A 162 -0.57 12.88 3.67
CA ILE A 162 -1.59 13.27 2.69
C ILE A 162 -2.76 12.28 2.75
N ILE A 163 -3.98 12.80 2.80
CA ILE A 163 -5.20 11.99 2.64
C ILE A 163 -5.88 12.38 1.32
N LEU A 164 -6.11 11.40 0.45
CA LEU A 164 -6.95 11.56 -0.75
C LEU A 164 -8.31 10.90 -0.55
N ILE A 165 -9.35 11.69 -0.72
CA ILE A 165 -10.74 11.23 -0.60
C ILE A 165 -11.22 10.76 -1.97
N ASN A 166 -11.41 9.45 -2.12
CA ASN A 166 -11.95 8.78 -3.30
C ASN A 166 -13.42 8.37 -3.07
N ASP A 167 -14.25 9.35 -2.75
CA ASP A 167 -15.67 9.14 -2.49
C ASP A 167 -16.52 10.11 -3.32
N GLY A 168 -17.63 9.64 -3.88
CA GLY A 168 -18.48 10.43 -4.77
C GLY A 168 -17.81 10.92 -6.07
N LYS A 169 -16.72 10.28 -6.50
CA LYS A 169 -15.92 10.68 -7.67
C LYS A 169 -15.94 9.60 -8.75
N THR A 170 -15.85 10.01 -10.00
CA THR A 170 -15.54 9.07 -11.10
C THR A 170 -14.08 8.63 -11.00
N ILE A 171 -13.76 7.53 -11.70
CA ILE A 171 -12.39 7.02 -11.71
C ILE A 171 -11.43 8.01 -12.36
N GLU A 172 -11.86 8.74 -13.40
CA GLU A 172 -11.07 9.73 -14.11
C GLU A 172 -10.69 10.90 -13.19
N THR A 173 -11.66 11.46 -12.46
CA THR A 173 -11.40 12.54 -11.50
C THR A 173 -10.39 12.10 -10.45
N PHE A 174 -10.55 10.89 -9.89
CA PHE A 174 -9.61 10.39 -8.90
C PHE A 174 -8.21 10.13 -9.50
N MET A 175 -8.14 9.62 -10.74
CA MET A 175 -6.85 9.44 -11.44
C MET A 175 -6.14 10.79 -11.67
N ASP A 176 -6.86 11.85 -12.01
CA ASP A 176 -6.28 13.19 -12.18
C ASP A 176 -5.76 13.76 -10.87
N GLU A 177 -6.48 13.58 -9.76
CA GLU A 177 -5.99 13.95 -8.42
C GLU A 177 -4.71 13.18 -8.06
N CYS A 178 -4.67 11.88 -8.34
CA CYS A 178 -3.47 11.05 -8.15
C CYS A 178 -2.29 11.62 -8.95
N ARG A 179 -2.50 11.97 -10.23
CA ARG A 179 -1.46 12.57 -11.09
C ARG A 179 -0.94 13.88 -10.51
N VAL A 180 -1.84 14.75 -10.04
CA VAL A 180 -1.45 16.04 -9.44
C VAL A 180 -0.57 15.82 -8.21
N ILE A 181 -0.95 14.90 -7.33
CA ILE A 181 -0.15 14.59 -6.14
C ILE A 181 1.20 13.98 -6.51
N LEU A 182 1.22 12.98 -7.39
CA LEU A 182 2.46 12.34 -7.82
C LEU A 182 3.43 13.33 -8.48
N ARG A 183 2.93 14.28 -9.30
CA ARG A 183 3.76 15.36 -9.87
C ARG A 183 4.35 16.26 -8.79
N LYS A 184 3.55 16.66 -7.80
CA LYS A 184 4.03 17.49 -6.67
C LYS A 184 5.11 16.76 -5.87
N LEU A 185 4.93 15.46 -5.61
CA LEU A 185 5.91 14.65 -4.89
C LEU A 185 7.20 14.47 -5.69
N LEU A 186 7.10 14.25 -7.01
CA LEU A 186 8.24 14.17 -7.90
C LEU A 186 9.04 15.49 -7.91
N ALA A 187 8.37 16.63 -8.08
CA ALA A 187 9.01 17.95 -8.08
C ALA A 187 9.76 18.22 -6.77
N ARG A 188 9.13 17.94 -5.62
CA ARG A 188 9.76 18.06 -4.30
C ARG A 188 11.01 17.18 -4.16
N SER A 189 10.96 15.94 -4.66
CA SER A 189 12.11 15.02 -4.59
C SER A 189 13.29 15.48 -5.43
N GLN A 190 13.05 16.29 -6.47
CA GLN A 190 14.07 16.82 -7.37
C GLN A 190 14.57 18.22 -6.95
N GLY A 191 14.11 18.75 -5.81
CA GLY A 191 14.46 20.10 -5.36
C GLY A 191 13.85 21.23 -6.21
N LEU A 192 12.85 20.92 -7.04
CA LEU A 192 12.13 21.91 -7.84
C LEU A 192 11.07 22.57 -6.95
N SER A 193 11.15 23.90 -6.77
CA SER A 193 10.13 24.69 -6.08
C SER A 193 8.81 24.63 -6.83
N THR A 194 7.75 24.17 -6.16
CA THR A 194 6.36 24.09 -6.67
C THR A 194 5.68 25.43 -6.69
#